data_AF-D0SNX2-F1
#
_entry.id   AF-D0SNX2-F1
#
_cell.length_a   1.000
_cell.length_b   1.000
_cell.length_c   1.000
_cell.angle_alpha   90.00
_cell.angle_beta   90.00
_cell.angle_gamma   90.00
#
_symmetry.space_group_name_H-M   'P 1'
#
loop_
_entity.id
_entity.type
_entity.pdbx_description
1 polymer ?
#
loop_
_entity_poly.entity_id
_entity_poly.type
_entity_poly.pdbx_seq_one_letter_code
_entity_poly.pdbx_strand_id
1 'polypeptide(L)'
;MIISKTFYNQNNLPKDLQQQVRQLLKQIRWHAMEDEEAERQANELTLIRRQIKITLEYDPLQHRPIAYPQRAKVVGPEGETIYVDEWGRIKVRFLFTRSDDHAHDGGAGSNDNDTDSAWVDVLTPWAGEGYGARFLPRIGEVVVIDFFDGNIDRPFVTGRIHEAQRSPTKFDVKGQLPG
;
A
#
# COMPACT_ATOMS: atom_id res chain seq x y z
N MET A 1 -15.21 -8.04 -33.27
CA MET A 1 -14.18 -7.07 -32.84
C MET A 1 -12.88 -7.85 -32.72
N ILE A 2 -11.91 -7.61 -33.60
CA ILE A 2 -10.60 -8.30 -33.55
C ILE A 2 -9.70 -7.43 -32.68
N ILE A 3 -9.36 -7.94 -31.49
CA ILE A 3 -8.61 -7.21 -30.46
C ILE A 3 -7.10 -7.51 -30.52
N SER A 4 -6.72 -8.53 -31.28
CA SER A 4 -5.34 -8.94 -31.51
C SER A 4 -5.25 -9.63 -32.88
N LYS A 5 -4.12 -9.46 -33.57
CA LYS A 5 -3.85 -10.14 -34.84
C LYS A 5 -2.37 -10.49 -34.90
N THR A 6 -2.08 -11.78 -34.83
CA THR A 6 -0.72 -12.33 -34.91
C THR A 6 -0.24 -12.32 -36.36
N PHE A 7 0.99 -11.87 -36.59
CA PHE A 7 1.61 -11.82 -37.91
C PHE A 7 2.96 -12.53 -37.88
N TYR A 8 3.26 -13.29 -38.92
CA TYR A 8 4.56 -13.95 -39.11
C TYR A 8 5.26 -13.27 -40.29
N ASN A 9 6.53 -12.88 -40.12
CA ASN A 9 7.31 -12.23 -41.17
C ASN A 9 8.68 -12.89 -41.34
N GLN A 10 9.09 -13.13 -42.58
CA GLN A 10 10.37 -13.72 -42.95
C GLN A 10 11.38 -12.63 -43.29
N ASN A 11 12.54 -12.65 -42.64
CA ASN A 11 13.61 -11.68 -42.90
C ASN A 11 14.62 -12.24 -43.92
N ASN A 12 14.94 -11.49 -44.97
CA ASN A 12 15.76 -11.95 -46.10
C ASN A 12 17.27 -11.72 -45.87
N LEU A 13 17.75 -12.04 -44.65
CA LEU A 13 19.14 -11.77 -44.26
C LEU A 13 20.13 -12.63 -45.07
N PRO A 14 21.30 -12.08 -45.46
CA PRO A 14 22.41 -12.85 -46.01
C PRO A 14 22.83 -14.02 -45.10
N LYS A 15 23.27 -15.13 -45.70
CA LYS A 15 23.56 -16.39 -45.00
C LYS A 15 24.54 -16.24 -43.83
N ASP A 16 25.53 -15.36 -43.97
CA ASP A 16 26.57 -15.15 -42.96
C ASP A 16 26.00 -14.48 -41.69
N LEU A 17 25.11 -13.50 -41.86
CA LEU A 17 24.41 -12.86 -40.75
C LEU A 17 23.41 -13.82 -40.09
N GLN A 18 22.76 -14.69 -40.87
CA GLN A 18 21.89 -15.73 -40.31
C GLN A 18 22.67 -16.72 -39.42
N GLN A 19 23.89 -17.09 -39.79
CA GLN A 19 24.73 -17.97 -38.97
C GLN A 19 25.14 -17.31 -37.65
N GLN A 20 25.53 -16.03 -37.69
CA GLN A 20 25.91 -15.29 -36.48
C GLN A 20 24.73 -15.15 -35.50
N VAL A 21 23.54 -14.80 -35.99
CA VAL A 21 22.34 -14.69 -35.14
C VAL A 21 21.98 -16.03 -34.51
N ARG A 22 22.07 -17.14 -35.26
CA ARG A 22 21.82 -18.49 -34.71
C ARG A 22 22.80 -18.89 -33.60
N GLN A 23 24.07 -18.52 -33.76
CA GLN A 23 25.09 -18.82 -32.77
C GLN A 23 24.86 -18.05 -31.47
N LEU A 24 24.44 -16.79 -31.58
CA LEU A 24 24.07 -15.93 -30.43
C LEU A 24 22.81 -16.42 -29.72
N LEU A 25 21.77 -16.81 -30.46
CA LEU A 25 20.52 -17.33 -29.88
C LEU A 25 20.73 -18.61 -29.05
N LYS A 26 21.64 -19.51 -29.49
CA LYS A 26 22.03 -20.69 -28.71
C LYS A 26 22.73 -20.35 -27.39
N GLN A 27 23.49 -19.25 -27.35
CA GLN A 27 24.13 -18.79 -26.10
C GLN A 27 23.13 -18.19 -25.11
N ILE A 28 22.02 -17.61 -25.58
CA ILE A 28 21.05 -16.88 -24.75
C ILE A 28 20.02 -17.83 -24.08
N ARG A 29 20.12 -19.16 -24.27
CA ARG A 29 19.22 -20.19 -23.69
C ARG A 29 17.73 -19.89 -23.92
N TRP A 30 17.38 -19.25 -25.03
CA TRP A 30 16.01 -19.28 -25.52
C TRP A 30 15.74 -20.66 -26.10
N HIS A 31 14.85 -21.42 -25.46
CA HIS A 31 14.33 -22.67 -26.03
C HIS A 31 13.44 -22.31 -27.23
N ALA A 32 14.06 -22.12 -28.39
CA ALA A 32 13.36 -22.22 -29.65
C ALA A 32 12.91 -23.69 -29.78
N MET A 33 11.60 -23.90 -29.87
CA MET A 33 11.01 -25.19 -30.23
C MET A 33 11.75 -25.73 -31.45
N GLU A 34 12.22 -26.98 -31.36
CA GLU A 34 12.66 -27.72 -32.52
C GLU A 34 11.43 -27.99 -33.39
N ASP A 35 11.19 -27.17 -34.41
CA ASP A 35 10.42 -27.59 -35.57
C ASP A 35 10.80 -26.80 -36.83
N GLU A 36 11.05 -27.57 -37.89
CA GLU A 36 11.21 -27.25 -39.31
C GLU A 36 12.20 -26.14 -39.73
N GLU A 37 13.07 -26.47 -40.71
CA GLU A 37 14.07 -25.58 -41.34
C GLU A 37 13.51 -24.29 -41.99
N ALA A 38 12.19 -24.05 -41.88
CA ALA A 38 11.45 -22.93 -42.44
C ALA A 38 11.29 -21.72 -41.49
N GLU A 39 11.48 -21.84 -40.17
CA GLU A 39 11.09 -20.78 -39.23
C GLU A 39 12.29 -20.08 -38.57
N ARG A 40 12.73 -18.94 -39.14
CA ARG A 40 13.99 -18.26 -38.75
C ARG A 40 13.84 -17.02 -37.87
N GLN A 41 12.62 -16.61 -37.51
CA GLN A 41 12.29 -15.72 -36.37
C GLN A 41 10.77 -15.55 -36.31
N ALA A 42 10.18 -15.67 -35.11
CA ALA A 42 8.76 -15.44 -34.86
C ALA A 42 8.59 -14.22 -33.95
N ASN A 43 7.78 -13.25 -34.37
CA ASN A 43 7.41 -12.08 -33.56
C ASN A 43 5.89 -12.05 -33.42
N GLU A 44 5.38 -12.20 -32.20
CA GLU A 44 3.96 -11.99 -31.92
C GLU A 44 3.71 -10.51 -31.61
N LEU A 45 2.74 -9.91 -32.30
CA LEU A 45 2.36 -8.52 -32.13
C LEU A 45 0.88 -8.44 -31.77
N THR A 46 0.59 -7.90 -30.58
CA THR A 46 -0.78 -7.52 -30.22
C THR A 46 -1.05 -6.10 -30.69
N LEU A 47 -1.88 -5.97 -31.73
CA LEU A 47 -2.21 -4.69 -32.33
C LEU A 47 -3.64 -4.28 -31.99
N ILE A 48 -3.81 -3.03 -31.62
CA ILE A 48 -5.12 -2.40 -31.40
C ILE A 48 -5.29 -1.20 -32.34
N ARG A 49 -6.53 -0.77 -32.58
CA ARG A 49 -6.79 0.42 -33.40
C ARG A 49 -6.34 1.67 -32.66
N ARG A 50 -5.67 2.60 -33.35
CA ARG A 50 -5.18 3.88 -32.81
C ARG A 50 -6.26 4.72 -32.09
N GLN A 51 -7.52 4.60 -32.51
CA GLN A 51 -8.65 5.33 -31.92
C GLN A 51 -9.21 4.68 -30.65
N ILE A 52 -8.79 3.46 -30.31
CA ILE A 52 -9.21 2.79 -29.07
C ILE A 52 -8.24 3.21 -27.97
N LYS A 53 -8.78 3.83 -26.93
CA LYS A 53 -8.01 4.17 -25.73
C LYS A 53 -7.58 2.87 -25.04
N ILE A 54 -6.27 2.70 -24.84
CA ILE A 54 -5.74 1.63 -23.97
C ILE A 54 -6.00 2.05 -22.54
N THR A 55 -6.93 1.37 -21.88
CA THR A 55 -7.00 1.37 -20.42
C THR A 55 -6.28 0.13 -19.95
N LEU A 56 -5.33 0.30 -19.02
CA LEU A 56 -4.72 -0.83 -18.34
C LEU A 56 -5.82 -1.66 -17.69
N GLU A 57 -5.69 -2.97 -17.71
CA GLU A 57 -6.59 -3.90 -17.01
C GLU A 57 -6.49 -3.74 -15.48
N TYR A 58 -5.45 -3.05 -15.00
CA TYR A 58 -5.30 -2.71 -13.60
C TYR A 58 -6.42 -1.76 -13.14
N ASP A 59 -7.46 -2.32 -12.51
CA ASP A 59 -8.42 -1.58 -11.70
C ASP A 59 -7.88 -1.42 -10.27
N PRO A 60 -7.49 -0.21 -9.83
CA PRO A 60 -6.94 0.01 -8.49
C PRO A 60 -7.89 -0.39 -7.37
N LEU A 61 -9.21 -0.37 -7.58
CA LEU A 61 -10.17 -0.76 -6.55
C LEU A 61 -10.26 -2.27 -6.40
N GLN A 62 -10.06 -3.03 -7.48
CA GLN A 62 -10.11 -4.50 -7.47
C GLN A 62 -8.75 -5.12 -7.14
N HIS A 63 -7.66 -4.53 -7.62
CA HIS A 63 -6.32 -5.09 -7.52
C HIS A 63 -5.47 -4.50 -6.38
N ARG A 64 -6.08 -3.75 -5.47
CA ARG A 64 -5.38 -3.26 -4.28
C ARG A 64 -5.01 -4.40 -3.33
N PRO A 65 -3.88 -4.29 -2.62
CA PRO A 65 -3.57 -5.19 -1.52
C PRO A 65 -4.58 -5.01 -0.37
N ILE A 66 -4.87 -6.10 0.34
CA ILE A 66 -5.70 -6.08 1.55
C ILE A 66 -4.88 -5.47 2.69
N ALA A 67 -5.45 -4.46 3.35
CA ALA A 67 -4.89 -3.89 4.57
C ALA A 67 -5.27 -4.73 5.80
N TYR A 68 -4.36 -4.82 6.75
CA TYR A 68 -4.53 -5.53 8.02
C TYR A 68 -4.35 -4.57 9.18
N PRO A 69 -4.85 -4.88 10.39
CA PRO A 69 -4.69 -4.02 11.55
C PRO A 69 -3.23 -3.66 11.82
N GLN A 70 -2.98 -2.38 12.08
CA GLN A 70 -1.64 -1.85 12.34
C GLN A 70 -1.61 -0.98 13.59
N ARG A 71 -0.39 -0.70 14.07
CA ARG A 71 -0.16 0.23 15.18
C ARG A 71 0.21 1.60 14.63
N ALA A 72 -0.28 2.63 15.30
CA ALA A 72 0.07 4.01 15.04
C ALA A 72 0.18 4.79 16.33
N LYS A 73 0.89 5.90 16.29
CA LYS A 73 1.02 6.86 17.38
C LYS A 73 0.13 8.06 17.09
N VAL A 74 -0.62 8.54 18.08
CA VAL A 74 -1.41 9.77 17.94
C VAL A 74 -0.47 10.98 17.85
N VAL A 75 -0.71 11.86 16.88
CA VAL A 75 0.09 13.06 16.63
C VAL A 75 -0.81 14.30 16.58
N GLY A 76 -0.20 15.47 16.69
CA GLY A 76 -0.87 16.75 16.64
C GLY A 76 0.15 17.89 16.81
N PRO A 77 -0.34 19.15 16.88
CA PRO A 77 0.51 20.31 17.05
C PRO A 77 1.36 20.26 18.32
N GLU A 78 2.52 20.91 18.29
CA GLU A 78 3.39 21.02 19.46
C GLU A 78 2.69 21.77 20.61
N GLY A 79 2.87 21.26 21.84
CA GLY A 79 2.26 21.83 23.05
C GLY A 79 0.85 21.33 23.36
N GLU A 80 0.18 20.66 22.41
CA GLU A 80 -1.14 20.07 22.65
C GLU A 80 -1.06 18.67 23.28
N THR A 81 -2.06 18.34 24.10
CA THR A 81 -2.20 16.99 24.68
C THR A 81 -3.28 16.18 23.99
N ILE A 82 -4.33 16.83 23.48
CA ILE A 82 -5.45 16.22 22.76
C ILE A 82 -5.68 17.08 21.52
N TYR A 83 -5.65 16.45 20.34
CA TYR A 83 -5.90 17.12 19.08
C TYR A 83 -6.94 16.35 18.28
N VAL A 84 -8.15 16.92 18.20
CA VAL A 84 -9.33 16.30 17.60
C VAL A 84 -10.12 17.33 16.81
N ASP A 85 -10.87 16.88 15.82
CA ASP A 85 -11.84 17.73 15.11
C ASP A 85 -13.24 17.68 15.74
N GLU A 86 -14.20 18.38 15.13
CA GLU A 86 -15.59 18.48 15.58
C GLU A 86 -16.29 17.12 15.70
N TRP A 87 -15.82 16.10 14.96
CA TRP A 87 -16.37 14.75 14.99
C TRP A 87 -15.65 13.84 15.99
N GLY A 88 -14.53 14.29 16.57
CA GLY A 88 -13.71 13.51 17.51
C GLY A 88 -12.71 12.58 16.84
N ARG A 89 -12.38 12.86 15.57
CA ARG A 89 -11.35 12.14 14.83
C ARG A 89 -9.97 12.63 15.28
N ILE A 90 -8.96 11.80 15.07
CA ILE A 90 -7.57 12.11 15.46
C ILE A 90 -6.65 12.07 14.24
N LYS A 91 -5.44 12.61 14.38
CA LYS A 91 -4.35 12.37 13.44
C LYS A 91 -3.34 11.39 14.03
N VAL A 92 -2.71 10.61 13.17
CA VAL A 92 -1.87 9.48 13.55
C VAL A 92 -0.65 9.35 12.66
N ARG A 93 0.43 8.83 13.23
CA ARG A 93 1.61 8.39 12.50
C ARG A 93 1.74 6.88 12.58
N PHE A 94 1.72 6.21 11.44
CA PHE A 94 2.01 4.78 11.37
C PHE A 94 3.45 4.49 11.76
N LEU A 95 3.68 3.44 12.56
CA LEU A 95 5.01 3.18 13.11
C LEU A 95 6.03 2.64 12.09
N PHE A 96 5.58 2.22 10.91
CA PHE A 96 6.47 1.75 9.84
C PHE A 96 7.05 2.88 8.98
N THR A 97 6.49 4.09 9.06
CA THR A 97 6.94 5.22 8.24
C THR A 97 8.20 5.82 8.84
N ARG A 98 9.14 6.22 7.99
CA ARG A 98 10.40 6.85 8.40
C ARG A 98 10.42 8.29 7.92
N SER A 99 10.80 9.21 8.79
CA SER A 99 10.88 10.64 8.45
C SER A 99 11.83 10.94 7.30
N ASP A 100 12.91 10.17 7.20
CA ASP A 100 13.92 10.31 6.14
C ASP A 100 13.33 10.07 4.75
N ASP A 101 12.35 9.17 4.65
CA ASP A 101 11.68 8.82 3.39
C ASP A 101 10.66 9.88 2.95
N HIS A 102 10.33 10.84 3.83
CA HIS A 102 9.29 11.85 3.60
C HIS A 102 9.79 13.30 3.69
N ALA A 103 11.11 13.50 3.72
CA ALA A 103 11.72 14.84 3.83
C ALA A 103 11.45 15.76 2.62
N HIS A 104 11.01 15.21 1.48
CA HIS A 104 10.78 15.95 0.24
C HIS A 104 9.35 16.49 0.06
N ASP A 105 8.40 16.09 0.91
CA ASP A 105 6.97 16.34 0.70
C ASP A 105 6.48 17.66 1.32
N GLY A 106 7.32 18.69 1.33
CA GLY A 106 6.95 20.04 1.77
C GLY A 106 6.47 20.15 3.23
N GLY A 107 6.82 19.17 4.06
CA GLY A 107 6.34 19.09 5.44
C GLY A 107 5.03 18.31 5.60
N ALA A 108 4.57 17.55 4.61
CA ALA A 108 3.59 16.47 4.77
C ALA A 108 4.29 15.11 4.90
N GLY A 109 3.62 14.11 5.49
CA GLY A 109 4.21 12.78 5.70
C GLY A 109 4.82 12.60 7.10
N SER A 110 5.67 11.59 7.30
CA SER A 110 6.11 11.16 8.65
C SER A 110 7.03 12.19 9.32
N ASN A 111 6.47 13.14 10.07
CA ASN A 111 7.25 14.18 10.73
C ASN A 111 6.77 14.45 12.18
N ASP A 112 6.03 13.49 12.75
CA ASP A 112 5.54 13.52 14.14
C ASP A 112 4.61 14.72 14.42
N ASN A 113 4.01 15.33 13.38
CA ASN A 113 3.10 16.46 13.53
C ASN A 113 1.72 16.18 12.91
N ASP A 114 0.89 17.20 12.79
CA ASP A 114 -0.48 17.06 12.31
C ASP A 114 -0.57 16.87 10.77
N THR A 115 0.53 16.72 10.07
CA THR A 115 0.56 16.48 8.61
C THR A 115 0.83 15.02 8.24
N ASP A 116 1.07 14.15 9.23
CA ASP A 116 1.35 12.73 9.03
C ASP A 116 0.15 11.94 8.48
N SER A 117 -1.08 12.40 8.74
CA SER A 117 -2.29 11.73 8.24
C SER A 117 -3.47 12.67 8.00
N ALA A 118 -4.44 12.16 7.24
CA ALA A 118 -5.81 12.65 7.29
C ALA A 118 -6.45 12.38 8.68
N TRP A 119 -7.63 12.95 8.91
CA TRP A 119 -8.43 12.67 10.10
C TRP A 119 -8.94 11.22 10.09
N VAL A 120 -8.70 10.48 11.17
CA VAL A 120 -9.07 9.08 11.33
C VAL A 120 -10.15 8.95 12.40
N ASP A 121 -11.23 8.25 12.06
CA ASP A 121 -12.35 7.98 12.96
C ASP A 121 -11.92 7.14 14.17
N VAL A 122 -12.52 7.42 15.33
CA VAL A 122 -12.26 6.68 16.57
C VAL A 122 -13.50 5.88 16.96
N LEU A 123 -13.36 4.56 17.01
CA LEU A 123 -14.40 3.67 17.51
C LEU A 123 -14.67 3.99 18.98
N THR A 124 -15.91 4.37 19.26
CA THR A 124 -16.40 4.61 20.62
C THR A 124 -17.31 3.46 21.07
N PRO A 125 -17.30 3.09 22.36
CA PRO A 125 -18.14 2.00 22.87
C PRO A 125 -19.65 2.29 22.74
N TRP A 126 -20.04 3.56 22.70
CA TRP A 126 -21.43 3.96 22.53
C TRP A 126 -21.51 5.34 21.87
N ALA A 127 -22.16 5.43 20.70
CA ALA A 127 -22.39 6.65 19.96
C ALA A 127 -23.88 6.78 19.59
N GLY A 128 -24.54 7.80 20.13
CA GLY A 128 -25.89 8.21 19.77
C GLY A 128 -25.92 9.67 19.33
N GLU A 129 -27.05 10.12 18.79
CA GLU A 129 -27.24 11.51 18.39
C GLU A 129 -27.30 12.41 19.63
N GLY A 130 -26.20 13.13 19.90
CA GLY A 130 -26.09 14.03 21.05
C GLY A 130 -25.80 13.35 22.39
N TYR A 131 -25.58 12.04 22.43
CA TYR A 131 -25.24 11.29 23.65
C TYR A 131 -24.29 10.11 23.38
N GLY A 132 -23.65 9.60 24.42
CA GLY A 132 -22.79 8.42 24.32
C GLY A 132 -21.62 8.46 25.29
N ALA A 133 -20.63 7.59 25.04
CA ALA A 133 -19.40 7.52 25.81
C ALA A 133 -18.19 7.69 24.89
N ARG A 134 -17.39 8.73 25.14
CA ARG A 134 -16.23 9.08 24.31
C ARG A 134 -14.98 9.21 25.17
N PHE A 135 -13.92 8.52 24.76
CA PHE A 135 -12.61 8.59 25.39
C PHE A 135 -11.59 8.97 24.32
N LEU A 136 -11.27 10.26 24.22
CA LEU A 136 -10.38 10.78 23.19
C LEU A 136 -8.94 10.30 23.43
N PRO A 137 -8.29 9.70 22.42
CA PRO A 137 -6.86 9.39 22.47
C PRO A 137 -6.02 10.66 22.63
N ARG A 138 -4.96 10.57 23.42
CA ARG A 138 -4.02 11.68 23.65
C ARG A 138 -2.83 11.59 22.71
N ILE A 139 -2.23 12.73 22.38
CA ILE A 139 -0.98 12.78 21.61
C ILE A 139 0.09 11.90 22.29
N GLY A 140 0.77 11.10 21.49
CA GLY A 140 1.76 10.12 21.93
C GLY A 140 1.22 8.78 22.42
N GLU A 141 -0.10 8.58 22.47
CA GLU A 141 -0.67 7.25 22.73
C GLU A 141 -0.52 6.33 21.52
N VAL A 142 -0.36 5.03 21.76
CA VAL A 142 -0.37 4.00 20.72
C VAL A 142 -1.79 3.49 20.54
N VAL A 143 -2.26 3.57 19.31
CA VAL A 143 -3.59 3.11 18.88
C VAL A 143 -3.46 1.97 17.89
N VAL A 144 -4.48 1.13 17.83
CA VAL A 144 -4.66 0.13 16.79
C VAL A 144 -5.58 0.71 15.73
N ILE A 145 -5.13 0.69 14.49
CA ILE A 145 -5.88 1.10 13.30
C ILE A 145 -6.28 -0.15 12.54
N ASP A 146 -7.56 -0.26 12.23
CA ASP A 146 -8.09 -1.27 11.32
C ASP A 146 -8.71 -0.56 10.10
N PHE A 147 -9.07 -1.33 9.07
CA PHE A 147 -9.42 -0.81 7.75
C PHE A 147 -10.73 -1.42 7.28
N PHE A 148 -11.73 -0.59 7.00
CA PHE A 148 -13.02 -1.08 6.52
C PHE A 148 -12.85 -1.84 5.21
N ASP A 149 -13.33 -3.09 5.17
CA ASP A 149 -13.22 -3.99 4.01
C ASP A 149 -11.76 -4.19 3.54
N GLY A 150 -10.79 -4.08 4.46
CA GLY A 150 -9.36 -4.14 4.13
C GLY A 150 -8.90 -2.99 3.24
N ASN A 151 -9.64 -1.87 3.17
CA ASN A 151 -9.28 -0.71 2.37
C ASN A 151 -8.29 0.20 3.10
N ILE A 152 -7.05 0.30 2.60
CA ILE A 152 -6.02 1.19 3.17
C ILE A 152 -6.46 2.66 3.26
N ASP A 153 -7.36 3.10 2.38
CA ASP A 153 -7.88 4.47 2.36
C ASP A 153 -9.03 4.72 3.35
N ARG A 154 -9.49 3.68 4.08
CA ARG A 154 -10.58 3.79 5.07
C ARG A 154 -10.13 3.30 6.45
N PRO A 155 -9.11 3.93 7.05
CA PRO A 155 -8.66 3.60 8.39
C PRO A 155 -9.66 4.04 9.46
N PHE A 156 -9.72 3.30 10.56
CA PHE A 156 -10.40 3.70 11.79
C PHE A 156 -9.67 3.13 13.00
N VAL A 157 -9.70 3.84 14.13
CA VAL A 157 -9.09 3.39 15.38
C VAL A 157 -10.04 2.43 16.09
N THR A 158 -9.57 1.22 16.39
CA THR A 158 -10.33 0.20 17.12
C THR A 158 -10.11 0.25 18.63
N GLY A 159 -8.96 0.77 19.07
CA GLY A 159 -8.61 0.82 20.47
C GLY A 159 -7.21 1.37 20.74
N ARG A 160 -6.83 1.32 22.01
CA ARG A 160 -5.53 1.78 22.53
C ARG A 160 -4.77 0.62 23.14
N ILE A 161 -3.44 0.62 22.99
CA ILE A 161 -2.55 -0.34 23.63
C ILE A 161 -1.69 0.39 24.65
N HIS A 162 -1.62 -0.15 25.86
CA HIS A 162 -0.65 0.26 26.85
C HIS A 162 0.67 -0.48 26.59
N GLU A 163 1.63 0.19 25.96
CA GLU A 163 3.01 -0.33 25.84
C GLU A 163 3.85 0.06 27.05
N ALA A 164 4.94 -0.67 27.33
CA ALA A 164 5.71 -0.73 28.58
C ALA A 164 6.10 0.61 29.27
N GLN A 165 6.00 1.75 28.57
CA GLN A 165 6.17 3.10 29.14
C GLN A 165 4.92 3.62 29.88
N ARG A 166 3.75 3.01 29.69
CA ARG A 166 2.49 3.35 30.37
C ARG A 166 1.96 2.10 31.08
N SER A 167 2.06 2.08 32.41
CA SER A 167 1.43 1.01 33.20
C SER A 167 -0.09 1.06 33.04
N PRO A 168 -0.79 -0.09 32.92
CA PRO A 168 -2.24 -0.11 33.04
C PRO A 168 -2.66 0.45 34.40
N THR A 169 -3.90 0.91 34.52
CA THR A 169 -4.47 1.37 35.79
C THR A 169 -4.22 0.32 36.87
N LYS A 170 -3.37 0.65 37.85
CA LYS A 170 -3.01 -0.27 38.93
C LYS A 170 -4.11 -0.22 39.98
N PHE A 171 -4.85 -1.32 40.14
CA PHE A 171 -5.91 -1.44 41.15
C PHE A 171 -5.40 -1.93 42.52
N ASP A 172 -4.17 -2.47 42.60
CA ASP A 172 -3.46 -2.82 43.84
C ASP A 172 -1.92 -2.81 43.59
N VAL A 173 -1.13 -2.55 44.64
CA VAL A 173 0.35 -2.51 44.66
C VAL A 173 0.97 -3.91 44.42
N LYS A 174 0.18 -4.98 44.47
CA LYS A 174 0.62 -6.39 44.27
C LYS A 174 0.65 -6.86 42.81
N GLY A 175 1.00 -5.98 41.88
CA GLY A 175 1.09 -6.29 40.44
C GLY A 175 2.37 -7.00 40.01
N GLN A 176 2.78 -8.09 40.68
CA GLN A 176 3.80 -9.00 40.15
C GLN A 176 3.19 -10.39 39.94
N LEU A 177 3.38 -10.93 38.74
CA LEU A 177 3.12 -12.35 38.47
C LEU A 177 4.09 -13.18 39.33
N PRO A 178 3.62 -14.21 40.07
CA PRO A 178 4.54 -15.15 40.69
C PRO A 178 5.37 -15.83 39.60
N GLY A 179 6.69 -15.84 39.80
CA GLY A 179 7.66 -16.44 38.88
C GLY A 179 7.62 -17.95 38.81
#